data_AF-A0A376FBM5-F1
#
_entry.id   AF-A0A376FBM5-F1
#
_cell.length_a   1.000
_cell.length_b   1.000
_cell.length_c   1.000
_cell.angle_alpha   90.00
_cell.angle_beta   90.00
_cell.angle_gamma   90.00
#
_symmetry.space_group_name_H-M   'P 1'
#
loop_
_entity.id
_entity.type
_entity.pdbx_description
1 polymer ?
#
loop_
_entity_poly.entity_id
_entity_poly.type
_entity_poly.pdbx_seq_one_letter_code
_entity_poly.pdbx_strand_id
1 'polypeptide(L)'
;MNDSISFRPGNPLVSDIRVRQALLHATNAKQVVETLFSANYPQAKSVIAGSAAGFVDLSDKLTFDPAKANQLLDDAGWKAGGDGIRAKDGQRLALTVYESLPQPQNKEVLQLVAQQWRQVGVR
;
A
#
# COMPACT_ATOMS: atom_id res chain seq x y z
N MET A 1 13.89 -6.97 9.14
CA MET A 1 13.40 -7.20 7.77
C MET A 1 12.90 -5.86 7.24
N ASN A 2 13.19 -5.57 5.97
CA ASN A 2 12.53 -4.48 5.25
C ASN A 2 11.55 -5.14 4.28
N ASP A 3 10.30 -5.30 4.72
CA ASP A 3 9.23 -5.70 3.80
C ASP A 3 8.67 -4.42 3.15
N SER A 4 8.60 -4.40 1.82
CA SER A 4 8.18 -3.22 1.07
C SER A 4 7.50 -3.62 -0.23
N ILE A 5 6.48 -2.85 -0.62
CA ILE A 5 5.81 -3.01 -1.91
C ILE A 5 6.36 -1.97 -2.87
N SER A 6 6.89 -2.44 -4.00
CA SER A 6 7.44 -1.58 -5.05
C SER A 6 6.56 -1.63 -6.29
N PHE A 7 6.25 -0.45 -6.84
CA PHE A 7 5.49 -0.33 -8.07
C PHE A 7 6.40 -0.36 -9.29
N ARG A 8 5.97 -1.05 -10.35
CA ARG A 8 6.65 -0.97 -11.65
C ARG A 8 6.46 0.44 -12.23
N PRO A 9 7.54 1.15 -12.63
CA PRO A 9 7.44 2.51 -13.15
C PRO A 9 6.51 2.66 -14.37
N GLY A 10 6.45 1.64 -15.23
CA GLY A 10 5.60 1.64 -16.43
C GLY A 10 4.17 1.14 -16.22
N ASN A 11 3.72 0.83 -15.00
CA ASN A 11 2.35 0.38 -14.78
C ASN A 11 1.37 1.58 -14.85
N PRO A 12 0.47 1.63 -15.86
CA PRO A 12 -0.42 2.77 -16.06
C PRO A 12 -1.38 2.98 -14.89
N LEU A 13 -1.79 1.91 -14.19
CA LEU A 13 -2.76 1.98 -13.08
C LEU A 13 -2.23 2.76 -11.87
N VAL A 14 -0.91 2.85 -11.71
CA VAL A 14 -0.24 3.53 -10.59
C VAL A 14 0.72 4.63 -11.08
N SER A 15 0.55 5.08 -12.33
CA SER A 15 1.35 6.14 -12.95
C SER A 15 1.14 7.49 -12.26
N ASP A 16 -0.12 7.81 -11.92
CA ASP A 16 -0.48 8.97 -11.13
C ASP A 16 0.01 8.82 -9.67
N ILE A 17 0.74 9.81 -9.18
CA ILE A 17 1.28 9.81 -7.81
C ILE A 17 0.18 9.74 -6.75
N ARG A 18 -1.00 10.30 -7.04
CA ARG A 18 -2.14 10.30 -6.12
C ARG A 18 -2.64 8.87 -5.86
N VAL A 19 -2.55 7.99 -6.86
CA VAL A 19 -2.88 6.57 -6.66
C VAL A 19 -1.90 5.93 -5.70
N ARG A 20 -0.59 6.14 -5.87
CA ARG A 20 0.44 5.58 -4.97
C ARG A 20 0.30 6.12 -3.55
N GLN A 21 0.00 7.41 -3.40
CA GLN A 21 -0.28 8.03 -2.09
C GLN A 21 -1.56 7.47 -1.47
N ALA A 22 -2.60 7.21 -2.26
CA ALA A 22 -3.81 6.57 -1.77
C ALA A 22 -3.54 5.16 -1.24
N LEU A 23 -2.76 4.35 -1.97
CA LEU A 23 -2.38 3.00 -1.53
C LEU A 23 -1.56 3.02 -0.23
N LEU A 24 -0.67 3.99 -0.08
CA LEU A 24 0.04 4.24 1.16
C LEU A 24 -0.94 4.51 2.31
N HIS A 25 -1.86 5.47 2.14
CA HIS A 25 -2.83 5.82 3.17
C HIS A 25 -3.90 4.72 3.42
N ALA A 26 -4.15 3.85 2.46
CA ALA A 26 -5.00 2.68 2.63
C ALA A 26 -4.30 1.52 3.36
N THR A 27 -2.99 1.61 3.63
CA THR A 27 -2.22 0.53 4.27
C THR A 27 -2.07 0.78 5.77
N ASN A 28 -2.68 -0.07 6.59
CA ASN A 28 -2.47 -0.06 8.03
C ASN A 28 -1.23 -0.90 8.37
N ALA A 29 -0.04 -0.29 8.23
CA ALA A 29 1.23 -0.94 8.50
C ALA A 29 1.35 -1.41 9.97
N LYS A 30 0.74 -0.69 10.91
CA LYS A 30 0.71 -1.08 12.33
C LYS A 30 -0.04 -2.41 12.50
N GLN A 31 -1.23 -2.54 11.92
CA GLN A 31 -1.99 -3.79 11.98
C GLN A 31 -1.24 -4.96 11.35
N VAL A 32 -0.57 -4.73 10.21
CA VAL A 32 0.27 -5.76 9.55
C VAL A 32 1.36 -6.25 10.50
N VAL A 33 2.09 -5.33 11.12
CA VAL A 33 3.16 -5.65 12.08
C VAL A 33 2.62 -6.40 13.30
N GLU A 34 1.55 -5.90 13.92
CA GLU A 34 0.95 -6.50 15.12
C GLU A 34 0.32 -7.88 14.86
N THR A 35 -0.14 -8.14 13.63
CA THR A 35 -0.80 -9.41 13.28
C THR A 35 0.21 -10.49 12.88
N LEU A 36 1.24 -10.12 12.12
CA LEU A 36 2.11 -11.09 11.44
C LEU A 36 3.51 -11.18 12.05
N PHE A 37 3.97 -10.16 12.77
CA PHE A 37 5.34 -10.09 13.24
C PHE A 37 5.45 -10.03 14.77
N SER A 38 6.64 -10.34 15.29
CA SER A 38 6.94 -10.20 16.71
C SER A 38 7.43 -8.78 17.05
N ALA A 39 7.53 -8.47 18.35
CA ALA A 39 8.02 -7.18 18.85
C ALA A 39 9.44 -6.80 18.35
N ASN A 40 10.21 -7.76 17.82
CA ASN A 40 11.53 -7.52 17.22
C ASN A 40 11.47 -6.87 15.83
N TYR A 41 10.28 -6.68 15.26
CA TYR A 41 10.04 -6.07 13.96
C TYR A 41 9.18 -4.82 14.13
N PRO A 42 9.76 -3.69 14.56
CA PRO A 42 9.00 -2.46 14.72
C PRO A 42 8.52 -1.93 13.38
N GLN A 43 7.43 -1.15 13.41
CA GLN A 43 6.91 -0.47 12.24
C GLN A 43 8.00 0.38 11.55
N ALA A 44 8.08 0.26 10.23
CA ALA A 44 9.01 1.04 9.42
C ALA A 44 8.64 2.54 9.48
N LYS A 45 9.67 3.37 9.68
CA LYS A 45 9.54 4.84 9.72
C LYS A 45 10.12 5.52 8.47
N SER A 46 10.76 4.75 7.60
CA SER A 46 11.44 5.24 6.41
C SER A 46 11.63 4.09 5.42
N VAL A 47 12.10 4.41 4.21
CA VAL A 47 12.47 3.43 3.18
C VAL A 47 13.76 2.66 3.52
N ILE A 48 14.57 3.20 4.43
CA ILE A 48 15.80 2.57 4.95
C ILE A 48 15.70 2.37 6.46
N ALA A 49 16.48 1.42 6.98
CA ALA A 49 16.50 1.11 8.40
C ALA A 49 16.99 2.30 9.24
N GLY A 50 16.50 2.42 10.48
CA GLY A 50 16.89 3.49 11.41
C GLY A 50 18.39 3.55 11.74
N SER A 51 19.11 2.45 11.56
CA SER A 51 20.56 2.36 11.75
C SER A 51 21.38 2.74 10.52
N ALA A 52 20.75 2.93 9.35
CA ALA A 52 21.46 3.23 8.11
C ALA A 52 21.80 4.72 8.00
N ALA A 53 22.96 5.02 7.42
CA ALA A 53 23.34 6.39 7.08
C ALA A 53 22.31 7.00 6.09
N GLY A 54 21.92 8.25 6.34
CA GLY A 54 20.90 8.94 5.56
C GLY A 54 19.45 8.66 6.00
N PHE A 55 19.24 7.96 7.12
CA PHE A 55 17.90 7.78 7.70
C PHE A 55 17.24 9.13 7.96
N VAL A 56 15.98 9.23 7.52
CA VAL A 56 15.06 10.32 7.84
C VAL A 56 13.77 9.70 8.35
N ASP A 57 13.29 10.15 9.51
CA ASP A 57 11.99 9.74 10.04
C ASP A 57 10.88 10.38 9.20
N LEU A 58 10.07 9.54 8.54
CA LEU A 58 8.95 9.93 7.67
C LEU A 58 7.61 9.44 8.26
N SER A 59 7.56 9.15 9.56
CA SER A 59 6.37 8.61 10.22
C SER A 59 5.14 9.51 10.05
N ASP A 60 5.34 10.82 9.95
CA ASP A 60 4.31 11.83 9.69
C ASP A 60 3.65 11.69 8.31
N LYS A 61 4.38 11.12 7.34
CA LYS A 61 3.90 10.85 5.98
C LYS A 61 3.39 9.43 5.81
N LEU A 62 3.79 8.51 6.69
CA LEU A 62 3.43 7.08 6.66
C LEU A 62 2.20 6.80 7.53
N THR A 63 1.11 7.53 7.26
CA THR A 63 -0.12 7.46 8.06
C THR A 63 -1.19 6.61 7.38
N PHE A 64 -1.94 5.85 8.20
CA PHE A 64 -3.13 5.13 7.75
C PHE A 64 -4.36 6.04 7.83
N ASP A 65 -4.91 6.39 6.68
CA ASP A 65 -6.09 7.25 6.52
C ASP A 65 -6.92 6.79 5.30
N PRO A 66 -7.88 5.86 5.49
CA PRO A 66 -8.74 5.40 4.42
C PRO A 66 -9.59 6.51 3.78
N ALA A 67 -9.95 7.56 4.54
CA ALA A 67 -10.72 8.67 3.99
C ALA A 67 -9.87 9.49 3.00
N LYS A 68 -8.61 9.78 3.37
CA LYS A 68 -7.66 10.43 2.47
C LYS A 68 -7.35 9.59 1.24
N ALA A 69 -7.22 8.27 1.41
CA ALA A 69 -7.04 7.35 0.29
C ALA A 69 -8.20 7.42 -0.71
N ASN A 70 -9.44 7.39 -0.23
CA ASN A 70 -10.62 7.53 -1.09
C ASN A 70 -10.63 8.87 -1.83
N GLN A 71 -10.35 9.98 -1.13
CA GLN A 71 -10.27 11.30 -1.74
C GLN A 71 -9.24 11.35 -2.87
N LEU A 72 -8.02 10.85 -2.64
CA LEU A 72 -6.94 10.85 -3.63
C LEU A 72 -7.30 10.01 -4.87
N LEU A 73 -7.99 8.88 -4.69
CA LEU A 73 -8.47 8.05 -5.79
C LEU A 73 -9.56 8.77 -6.59
N ASP A 74 -10.49 9.44 -5.91
CA ASP A 74 -11.53 10.24 -6.55
C ASP A 74 -10.96 11.41 -7.36
N ASP A 75 -9.97 12.11 -6.81
CA ASP A 75 -9.24 13.22 -7.45
C ASP A 75 -8.42 12.74 -8.67
N ALA A 76 -7.91 11.50 -8.61
CA ALA A 76 -7.23 10.85 -9.73
C ALA A 76 -8.20 10.33 -10.82
N GLY A 77 -9.51 10.47 -10.61
CA GLY A 77 -10.57 10.07 -11.55
C GLY A 77 -11.00 8.61 -11.43
N TRP A 78 -10.54 7.87 -10.41
CA TRP A 78 -10.96 6.50 -10.15
C TRP A 78 -12.28 6.51 -9.39
N LYS A 79 -13.39 6.13 -10.02
CA LYS A 79 -14.73 6.13 -9.41
C LYS A 79 -15.13 4.73 -8.98
N ALA A 80 -15.82 4.59 -7.85
CA ALA A 80 -16.33 3.31 -7.39
C ALA A 80 -17.29 2.70 -8.44
N GLY A 81 -16.99 1.48 -8.90
CA GLY A 81 -17.89 0.70 -9.73
C GLY A 81 -19.00 0.07 -8.91
N GLY A 82 -20.04 -0.44 -9.59
CA GLY A 82 -21.18 -1.11 -8.94
C GLY A 82 -20.82 -2.38 -8.16
N ASP A 83 -19.63 -2.94 -8.38
CA ASP A 83 -19.08 -4.09 -7.67
C ASP A 83 -18.05 -3.70 -6.58
N GLY A 84 -17.97 -2.41 -6.26
CA GLY A 84 -17.09 -1.87 -5.24
C GLY A 84 -15.63 -1.67 -5.68
N ILE A 85 -15.25 -2.08 -6.90
CA ILE A 85 -13.90 -1.83 -7.42
C ILE A 85 -13.91 -0.57 -8.27
N ARG A 86 -12.91 0.28 -8.10
CA ARG A 86 -12.83 1.54 -8.83
C ARG A 86 -12.48 1.33 -10.30
N ALA A 87 -13.03 2.19 -11.15
CA ALA A 87 -12.80 2.21 -12.58
C ALA A 87 -12.53 3.63 -13.11
N LYS A 88 -11.76 3.70 -14.18
CA LYS A 88 -11.42 4.93 -14.91
C LYS A 88 -11.12 4.55 -16.36
N ASP A 89 -11.71 5.27 -17.32
CA ASP A 89 -11.44 5.10 -18.76
C ASP A 89 -11.56 3.63 -19.24
N GLY A 90 -12.57 2.90 -18.74
CA GLY A 90 -12.79 1.49 -19.06
C GLY A 90 -11.84 0.51 -18.38
N GLN A 91 -10.84 0.99 -17.61
CA GLN A 91 -9.93 0.17 -16.83
C GLN A 91 -10.42 0.04 -15.39
N ARG A 92 -10.17 -1.13 -14.79
CA ARG A 92 -10.42 -1.39 -13.37
C ARG A 92 -9.12 -1.23 -12.60
N LEU A 93 -9.18 -0.65 -11.39
CA LEU A 93 -8.03 -0.51 -10.52
C LEU A 93 -7.72 -1.84 -9.83
N ALA A 94 -7.17 -2.76 -10.62
CA ALA A 94 -6.81 -4.10 -10.20
C ALA A 94 -5.31 -4.32 -10.41
N LEU A 95 -4.58 -4.55 -9.33
CA LEU A 95 -3.13 -4.69 -9.31
C LEU A 95 -2.73 -6.14 -9.14
N THR A 96 -1.68 -6.55 -9.84
CA THR A 96 -1.01 -7.83 -9.62
C THR A 96 0.28 -7.58 -8.87
N VAL A 97 0.52 -8.37 -7.84
CA VAL A 97 1.75 -8.34 -7.04
C VAL A 97 2.52 -9.63 -7.21
N TYR A 98 3.85 -9.54 -7.11
CA TYR A 98 4.74 -10.69 -7.12
C TYR A 98 5.12 -11.01 -5.69
N GLU A 99 4.94 -12.26 -5.32
CA GLU A 99 5.38 -12.78 -4.03
C GLU A 99 6.89 -12.97 -4.04
N SER A 100 7.53 -12.53 -2.96
CA SER A 100 8.93 -12.80 -2.68
C SER A 100 9.03 -14.12 -1.92
N LEU A 101 9.03 -15.24 -2.65
CA LEU A 101 9.00 -16.61 -2.07
C LEU A 101 10.04 -16.88 -0.95
N PRO A 102 11.28 -16.34 -1.00
CA PRO A 102 12.24 -16.56 0.09
C PRO A 102 11.92 -15.83 1.39
N GLN A 103 11.00 -14.85 1.38
CA GLN A 103 10.62 -14.09 2.57
C GLN A 103 9.47 -14.79 3.31
N PRO A 104 9.68 -15.22 4.57
CA PRO A 104 8.61 -15.71 5.41
C PRO A 104 7.49 -14.67 5.50
N GLN A 105 6.24 -15.14 5.55
CA GLN A 105 5.06 -14.31 5.79
C GLN A 105 4.73 -13.32 4.66
N ASN A 106 5.48 -13.29 3.56
CA ASN A 106 5.26 -12.34 2.47
C ASN A 106 3.87 -12.50 1.85
N LYS A 107 3.42 -13.73 1.64
CA LYS A 107 2.07 -14.02 1.14
C LYS A 107 0.99 -13.47 2.06
N GLU A 108 1.11 -13.69 3.35
CA GLU A 108 0.17 -13.24 4.38
C GLU A 108 0.13 -11.70 4.46
N VAL A 109 1.30 -11.04 4.37
CA VAL A 109 1.40 -9.58 4.28
C VAL A 109 0.66 -9.08 3.05
N LEU A 110 0.96 -9.63 1.87
CA LEU A 110 0.33 -9.24 0.61
C LEU A 110 -1.19 -9.46 0.63
N GLN A 111 -1.66 -10.55 1.23
CA GLN A 111 -3.08 -10.82 1.39
C GLN A 111 -3.76 -9.81 2.31
N LEU A 112 -3.15 -9.45 3.45
CA LEU A 112 -3.71 -8.46 4.37
C LEU A 112 -3.73 -7.06 3.74
N VAL A 113 -2.66 -6.68 3.04
CA VAL A 113 -2.62 -5.41 2.29
C VAL A 113 -3.69 -5.38 1.19
N ALA A 114 -3.85 -6.48 0.44
CA ALA A 114 -4.91 -6.58 -0.57
C ALA A 114 -6.31 -6.44 0.03
N GLN A 115 -6.56 -7.01 1.22
CA GLN A 115 -7.82 -6.82 1.94
C GLN A 115 -8.06 -5.37 2.34
N GLN A 116 -7.03 -4.68 2.85
CA GLN A 116 -7.12 -3.25 3.20
C GLN A 116 -7.39 -2.38 1.97
N TRP A 117 -6.66 -2.63 0.88
CA TRP A 117 -6.83 -1.91 -0.39
C TRP A 117 -8.21 -2.13 -1.02
N ARG A 118 -8.81 -3.31 -0.83
CA ARG A 118 -10.17 -3.59 -1.28
C ARG A 118 -11.21 -2.70 -0.61
N GLN A 119 -10.97 -2.24 0.62
CA GLN A 119 -11.88 -1.32 1.33
C GLN A 119 -11.97 0.06 0.68
N VAL A 120 -10.95 0.45 -0.10
CA VAL A 120 -10.93 1.69 -0.89
C VAL A 120 -11.17 1.44 -2.39
N GLY A 121 -11.62 0.22 -2.73
CA GLY A 121 -11.99 -0.18 -4.08
C GLY A 121 -10.82 -0.50 -5.01
N VAL A 122 -9.68 -0.91 -4.46
CA VAL A 122 -8.53 -1.42 -5.23
C VAL A 122 -8.49 -2.94 -5.10
N ARG A 123 -8.40 -3.66 -6.22
CA ARG A 123 -8.36 -5.14 -6.23
C ARG A 123 -6.94 -5.67 -6.34
#